data_AF-A0A9W7L8Q9-F1
#
_entry.id   AF-A0A9W7L8Q9-F1
#
_cell.length_a   1.000
_cell.length_b   1.000
_cell.length_c   1.000
_cell.angle_alpha   90.00
_cell.angle_beta   90.00
_cell.angle_gamma   90.00
#
_symmetry.space_group_name_H-M   'P 1'
#
loop_
_entity.id
_entity.type
_entity.pdbx_description
1 polymer ?
#
loop_
_entity_poly.entity_id
_entity_poly.type
_entity_poly.pdbx_seq_one_letter_code
_entity_poly.pdbx_strand_id
1 'polypeptide(L)'
;MPPSPNNPSSPQGSAPSQLCHISFSLTSLRRKLYHSFTFHVPGHPDRQVRTFMNIVLVSTLLNSIAILAIFLADSKGWLDRTNWDEWGNMVNQTPVSVGCEASAPHVRSYMAQPITSLSNFGFTFTAVITLQFAALDAYHNGLRNLIFSKDVGKIRQGHLISAYPFLSLCLSCLLGFMCYTSFCWHASLTVKGGKMDMGSIYLLCIYLIGLSAVRLLTYLPLTSPVLLALGVHSVNVGALYLGYKTYERNRVEGIDEWEMLTITLVLGVVGVVPIPLFIGWARMLKNLVLGRCRGEERRRSRATRRRRRSWGLALSALICIASGGAFRKYDQTIMCSEWFGPEHWLQGHAVWHVMCALAILFLYLFFRSEVFNLQRLGDGGAEEAWEERERKIEGRKSSEGGIQMELYMIDRKSSGEGIGAIL
;
A
#
# COMPACT_ATOMS: atom_id res chain seq x y z
N MET A 1 -78.68 45.66 -21.42
CA MET A 1 -77.93 45.57 -20.14
C MET A 1 -76.61 44.88 -20.42
N PRO A 2 -75.46 45.47 -20.08
CA PRO A 2 -74.15 44.85 -20.32
C PRO A 2 -73.83 43.85 -19.20
N PRO A 3 -73.13 42.74 -19.50
CA PRO A 3 -72.56 41.88 -18.45
C PRO A 3 -71.22 42.44 -17.93
N SER A 4 -71.04 42.18 -16.63
CA SER A 4 -70.00 42.60 -15.68
C SER A 4 -68.54 42.26 -16.08
N PRO A 5 -67.55 43.03 -15.58
CA PRO A 5 -66.13 42.79 -15.84
C PRO A 5 -65.56 41.58 -15.07
N ASN A 6 -64.48 41.07 -15.66
CA ASN A 6 -63.66 39.94 -15.26
C ASN A 6 -63.10 40.03 -13.82
N ASN A 7 -63.16 38.91 -13.09
CA ASN A 7 -62.41 38.68 -11.86
C ASN A 7 -60.91 38.48 -12.15
N PRO A 8 -60.00 39.03 -11.31
CA PRO A 8 -58.56 38.83 -11.47
C PRO A 8 -58.13 37.44 -10.97
N SER A 9 -57.22 36.84 -11.73
CA SER A 9 -56.52 35.60 -11.43
C SER A 9 -55.75 35.67 -10.10
N SER A 10 -56.00 34.68 -9.24
CA SER A 10 -55.26 34.39 -8.00
C SER A 10 -53.77 34.13 -8.26
N PRO A 11 -52.87 34.56 -7.34
CA PRO A 11 -51.43 34.40 -7.49
C PRO A 11 -51.01 32.93 -7.36
N GLN A 12 -50.12 32.51 -8.27
CA GLN A 12 -49.49 31.20 -8.30
C GLN A 12 -48.83 30.87 -6.97
N GLY A 13 -49.19 29.71 -6.42
CA GLY A 13 -48.65 29.17 -5.18
C GLY A 13 -47.14 29.02 -5.24
N SER A 14 -46.49 29.50 -4.17
CA SER A 14 -45.09 29.25 -3.85
C SER A 14 -44.82 27.74 -3.83
N ALA A 15 -43.88 27.30 -4.66
CA ALA A 15 -43.37 25.94 -4.62
C ALA A 15 -42.86 25.63 -3.21
N PRO A 16 -43.30 24.54 -2.55
CA PRO A 16 -42.81 24.19 -1.24
C PRO A 16 -41.30 23.93 -1.35
N SER A 17 -40.53 24.69 -0.57
CA SER A 17 -39.12 24.43 -0.33
C SER A 17 -38.99 23.03 0.24
N GLN A 18 -38.75 22.05 -0.63
CA GLN A 18 -38.37 20.70 -0.23
C GLN A 18 -37.03 20.79 0.48
N LEU A 19 -37.09 21.00 1.80
CA LEU A 19 -35.99 20.75 2.71
C LEU A 19 -35.63 19.28 2.54
N CYS A 20 -34.55 19.05 1.78
CA CYS A 20 -33.96 17.76 1.57
C CYS A 20 -33.46 17.28 2.94
N HIS A 21 -34.32 16.57 3.67
CA HIS A 21 -33.94 15.89 4.90
C HIS A 21 -32.88 14.86 4.55
N ILE A 22 -31.61 15.24 4.74
CA ILE A 22 -30.47 14.32 4.69
C ILE A 22 -30.61 13.41 5.92
N SER A 23 -31.41 12.35 5.81
CA SER A 23 -31.47 11.31 6.82
C SER A 23 -30.15 10.53 6.79
N PHE A 24 -29.28 10.83 7.74
CA PHE A 24 -28.00 10.17 7.89
C PHE A 24 -28.21 8.78 8.51
N SER A 25 -28.61 7.81 7.69
CA SER A 25 -28.79 6.44 8.17
C SER A 25 -27.45 5.82 8.57
N LEU A 26 -27.39 5.26 9.78
CA LEU A 26 -26.25 4.47 10.27
C LEU A 26 -25.84 3.34 9.30
N THR A 27 -26.78 2.80 8.53
CA THR A 27 -26.48 1.78 7.51
C THR A 27 -25.72 2.37 6.32
N SER A 28 -25.98 3.63 5.96
CA SER A 28 -25.23 4.37 4.94
C SER A 28 -23.81 4.67 5.42
N LEU A 29 -23.64 5.09 6.68
CA LEU A 29 -22.33 5.31 7.28
C LEU A 29 -21.52 4.00 7.36
N ARG A 30 -22.13 2.91 7.85
CA ARG A 30 -21.48 1.59 7.91
C ARG A 30 -21.03 1.11 6.54
N ARG A 31 -21.87 1.27 5.51
CA ARG A 31 -21.51 0.91 4.12
C ARG A 31 -20.37 1.79 3.60
N LYS A 32 -20.37 3.09 3.89
CA LYS A 32 -19.28 4.01 3.52
C LYS A 32 -17.97 3.65 4.22
N LEU A 33 -17.99 3.38 5.52
CA LEU A 33 -16.83 2.96 6.29
C LEU A 33 -16.27 1.63 5.79
N TYR A 34 -17.13 0.63 5.56
CA TYR A 34 -16.71 -0.65 5.00
C TYR A 34 -15.95 -0.47 3.68
N HIS A 35 -16.47 0.37 2.77
CA HIS A 35 -15.81 0.67 1.50
C HIS A 35 -14.50 1.46 1.62
N SER A 36 -14.31 2.23 2.69
CA SER A 36 -13.06 2.98 2.90
C SER A 36 -11.88 2.08 3.28
N PHE A 37 -12.15 0.85 3.75
CA PHE A 37 -11.16 -0.13 4.21
C PHE A 37 -11.12 -1.40 3.36
N THR A 38 -11.74 -1.42 2.17
CA THR A 38 -11.65 -2.59 1.27
C THR A 38 -10.27 -2.65 0.61
N PHE A 39 -9.56 -3.75 0.83
CA PHE A 39 -8.35 -4.11 0.10
C PHE A 39 -8.50 -5.53 -0.48
N HIS A 40 -7.62 -5.89 -1.42
CA HIS A 40 -7.72 -7.18 -2.09
C HIS A 40 -7.10 -8.30 -1.25
N VAL A 41 -7.90 -9.32 -0.95
CA VAL A 41 -7.44 -10.62 -0.49
C VAL A 41 -7.89 -11.63 -1.54
N PRO A 42 -7.02 -12.54 -2.01
CA PRO A 42 -7.45 -13.58 -2.94
C PRO A 42 -8.61 -14.42 -2.36
N GLY A 43 -9.64 -14.69 -3.17
CA GLY A 43 -10.77 -15.56 -2.81
C GLY A 43 -12.16 -14.90 -2.82
N HIS A 44 -13.19 -15.69 -2.49
CA HIS A 44 -14.59 -15.23 -2.37
C HIS A 44 -14.75 -14.20 -1.24
N PRO A 45 -15.59 -13.15 -1.34
CA PRO A 45 -15.72 -12.10 -0.33
C PRO A 45 -15.86 -12.60 1.12
N ASP A 46 -16.70 -13.62 1.36
CA ASP A 46 -16.89 -14.20 2.71
C ASP A 46 -15.68 -15.00 3.24
N ARG A 47 -14.76 -15.37 2.33
CA ARG A 47 -13.48 -15.99 2.69
C ARG A 47 -12.41 -14.93 2.89
N GLN A 48 -12.46 -13.80 2.20
CA GLN A 48 -11.45 -12.73 2.30
C GLN A 48 -11.27 -12.21 3.73
N VAL A 49 -12.37 -11.92 4.42
CA VAL A 49 -12.33 -11.44 5.81
C VAL A 49 -11.73 -12.52 6.72
N ARG A 50 -12.15 -13.78 6.58
CA ARG A 50 -11.61 -14.90 7.36
C ARG A 50 -10.12 -15.11 7.09
N THR A 51 -9.70 -15.09 5.83
CA THR A 51 -8.29 -15.20 5.43
C THR A 51 -7.47 -14.07 6.05
N PHE A 52 -7.96 -12.83 5.99
CA PHE A 52 -7.25 -11.70 6.62
C PHE A 52 -7.16 -11.84 8.15
N MET A 53 -8.26 -12.22 8.82
CA MET A 53 -8.24 -12.44 10.27
C MET A 53 -7.28 -13.57 10.66
N ASN A 54 -7.21 -14.64 9.86
CA ASN A 54 -6.24 -15.71 10.07
C ASN A 54 -4.81 -15.22 9.91
N ILE A 55 -4.52 -14.41 8.88
CA ILE A 55 -3.20 -13.79 8.68
C ILE A 55 -2.80 -12.97 9.90
N VAL A 56 -3.70 -12.11 10.39
CA VAL A 56 -3.46 -11.27 11.57
C VAL A 56 -3.23 -12.14 12.81
N LEU A 57 -4.07 -13.14 13.04
CA LEU A 57 -3.96 -14.05 14.19
C LEU A 57 -2.62 -14.81 14.20
N VAL A 58 -2.23 -15.37 13.05
CA VAL A 58 -0.95 -16.08 12.90
C VAL A 58 0.22 -15.12 13.13
N SER A 59 0.17 -13.91 12.56
CA SER A 59 1.20 -12.89 12.81
C SER A 59 1.30 -12.51 14.28
N THR A 60 0.17 -12.32 14.97
CA THR A 60 0.15 -12.04 16.41
C THR A 60 0.77 -13.18 17.20
N LEU A 61 0.36 -14.43 16.94
CA LEU A 61 0.87 -15.60 17.65
C LEU A 61 2.39 -15.76 17.48
N LEU A 62 2.90 -15.65 16.25
CA LEU A 62 4.33 -15.77 15.98
C LEU A 62 5.14 -14.67 16.68
N ASN A 63 4.65 -13.43 16.69
CA ASN A 63 5.32 -12.34 17.40
C ASN A 63 5.27 -12.54 18.92
N SER A 64 4.12 -12.96 19.47
CA SER A 64 3.99 -13.25 20.90
C SER A 64 4.94 -14.35 21.35
N ILE A 65 5.09 -15.42 20.56
CA ILE A 65 6.04 -16.50 20.83
C ILE A 65 7.49 -15.97 20.82
N ALA A 66 7.85 -15.15 19.83
CA ALA A 66 9.20 -14.59 19.73
C ALA A 66 9.53 -13.65 20.91
N ILE A 67 8.62 -12.76 21.28
CA ILE A 67 8.76 -11.86 22.44
C ILE A 67 8.89 -12.68 23.73
N LEU A 68 8.02 -13.68 23.92
CA LEU A 68 8.06 -14.55 25.10
C LEU A 68 9.38 -15.32 25.17
N ALA A 69 9.89 -15.82 24.04
CA ALA A 69 11.16 -16.53 23.99
C ALA A 69 12.34 -15.63 24.40
N ILE A 70 12.39 -14.39 23.92
CA ILE A 70 13.41 -13.41 24.32
C ILE A 70 13.29 -13.09 25.82
N PHE A 71 12.09 -12.83 26.30
CA PHE A 71 11.86 -12.54 27.71
C PHE A 71 12.25 -13.71 28.64
N LEU A 72 11.94 -14.94 28.23
CA LEU A 72 12.35 -16.14 28.97
C LEU A 72 13.87 -16.37 28.92
N ALA A 73 14.52 -16.05 27.81
CA ALA A 73 15.97 -16.17 27.69
C ALA A 73 16.70 -15.11 28.55
N ASP A 74 16.22 -13.86 28.54
CA ASP A 74 16.72 -12.77 29.37
C ASP A 74 16.51 -13.05 30.87
N SER A 75 15.28 -13.43 31.27
CA SER A 75 14.98 -13.73 32.68
C SER A 75 15.72 -14.94 33.25
N LYS A 76 16.13 -15.89 32.41
CA LYS A 76 16.98 -17.03 32.80
C LYS A 76 18.48 -16.70 32.82
N GLY A 77 18.87 -15.49 32.41
CA GLY A 77 20.27 -15.10 32.25
C GLY A 77 20.98 -15.86 31.13
N TRP A 78 20.25 -16.41 30.16
CA TRP A 78 20.85 -16.98 28.93
C TRP A 78 21.32 -15.90 27.98
N LEU A 79 20.74 -14.71 28.11
CA LEU A 79 21.13 -13.50 27.43
C LEU A 79 21.47 -12.46 28.50
N ASP A 80 22.57 -11.74 28.33
CA ASP A 80 23.00 -10.65 29.19
C ASP A 80 23.73 -9.55 28.39
N ARG A 81 24.26 -8.54 29.06
CA ARG A 81 24.92 -7.41 28.39
C ARG A 81 26.18 -7.83 27.61
N THR A 82 26.84 -8.91 28.01
CA THR A 82 28.11 -9.36 27.40
C THR A 82 27.92 -9.87 25.98
N ASN A 83 26.68 -10.25 25.60
CA ASN A 83 26.33 -10.55 24.21
C ASN A 83 26.59 -9.37 23.25
N TRP A 84 26.73 -8.15 23.78
CA TRP A 84 26.98 -6.94 23.00
C TRP A 84 28.43 -6.45 23.05
N ASP A 85 29.34 -7.11 23.77
CA ASP A 85 30.72 -6.61 23.97
C ASP A 85 31.48 -6.43 22.65
N GLU A 86 31.22 -7.29 21.66
CA GLU A 86 31.83 -7.19 20.32
C GLU A 86 31.24 -6.08 19.43
N TRP A 87 30.14 -5.45 19.84
CA TRP A 87 29.48 -4.40 19.06
C TRP A 87 30.08 -3.01 19.29
N GLY A 88 31.05 -2.92 20.21
CA GLY A 88 31.84 -1.72 20.47
C GLY A 88 31.27 -0.84 21.58
N ASN A 89 31.73 0.41 21.61
CA ASN A 89 31.41 1.32 22.71
C ASN A 89 29.92 1.65 22.78
N MET A 90 29.39 1.63 24.00
CA MET A 90 28.06 2.17 24.30
C MET A 90 28.05 3.68 24.04
N VAL A 91 26.97 4.16 23.43
CA VAL A 91 26.75 5.58 23.21
C VAL A 91 26.36 6.22 24.53
N ASN A 92 26.96 7.37 24.85
CA ASN A 92 26.49 8.21 25.94
C ASN A 92 25.05 8.62 25.63
N GLN A 93 24.10 8.04 26.35
CA GLN A 93 22.69 8.32 26.18
C GLN A 93 22.40 9.76 26.58
N THR A 94 22.00 10.59 25.62
CA THR A 94 21.31 11.83 25.91
C THR A 94 19.81 11.58 25.71
N PRO A 95 18.92 12.17 26.53
CA PRO A 95 17.47 12.00 26.37
C PRO A 95 16.97 12.27 24.93
N VAL A 96 17.65 13.18 24.24
CA VAL A 96 17.33 13.58 22.86
C VAL A 96 17.59 12.45 21.86
N SER A 97 18.66 11.67 22.02
CA SER A 97 19.09 10.67 21.03
C SER A 97 18.36 9.34 21.14
N VAL A 98 18.12 8.84 22.37
CA VAL A 98 17.63 7.47 22.62
C VAL A 98 16.23 7.41 23.25
N GLY A 99 15.59 8.56 23.49
CA GLY A 99 14.33 8.64 24.21
C GLY A 99 14.50 8.62 25.73
N CYS A 100 13.37 8.60 26.45
CA CYS A 100 13.36 8.73 27.91
C CYS A 100 13.44 7.41 28.69
N GLU A 101 13.40 6.25 28.01
CA GLU A 101 13.53 4.97 28.71
C GLU A 101 14.90 4.88 29.37
N ALA A 102 14.93 4.65 30.69
CA ALA A 102 16.20 4.43 31.37
C ALA A 102 16.88 3.22 30.74
N SER A 103 18.17 3.35 30.52
CA SER A 103 19.00 2.15 30.45
C SER A 103 18.82 1.37 31.74
N ALA A 104 18.41 0.11 31.63
CA ALA A 104 18.39 -0.82 32.73
C ALA A 104 19.74 -0.72 33.47
N PRO A 105 19.74 -0.36 34.77
CA PRO A 105 20.97 -0.33 35.54
C PRO A 105 21.49 -1.76 35.62
N HIS A 106 22.76 -1.96 35.23
CA HIS A 106 23.55 -3.20 35.34
C HIS A 106 23.70 -4.11 34.11
N VAL A 107 24.87 -4.75 34.10
CA VAL A 107 25.42 -5.78 33.19
C VAL A 107 24.51 -7.02 33.02
N ARG A 108 23.47 -7.20 33.84
CA ARG A 108 22.70 -8.44 33.91
C ARG A 108 21.50 -8.51 32.95
N SER A 109 20.98 -7.37 32.49
CA SER A 109 19.86 -7.36 31.55
C SER A 109 20.39 -7.32 30.11
N TYR A 110 19.90 -8.23 29.27
CA TYR A 110 20.25 -8.27 27.84
C TYR A 110 19.83 -6.98 27.12
N MET A 111 18.66 -6.43 27.46
CA MET A 111 18.10 -5.24 26.83
C MET A 111 18.36 -4.00 27.68
N ALA A 112 18.95 -2.96 27.08
CA ALA A 112 19.15 -1.68 27.74
C ALA A 112 17.82 -0.97 27.94
N GLN A 113 17.01 -0.99 26.89
CA GLN A 113 15.70 -0.35 26.84
C GLN A 113 14.67 -1.42 26.47
N PRO A 114 14.24 -2.28 27.42
CA PRO A 114 13.36 -3.42 27.13
C PRO A 114 12.07 -3.04 26.39
N ILE A 115 11.38 -1.98 26.80
CA ILE A 115 10.09 -1.57 26.22
C ILE A 115 10.33 -1.09 24.78
N THR A 116 11.31 -0.22 24.57
CA THR A 116 11.64 0.29 23.24
C THR A 116 12.18 -0.81 22.34
N SER A 117 13.03 -1.70 22.85
CA SER A 117 13.55 -2.86 22.11
C SER A 117 12.40 -3.76 21.66
N LEU A 118 11.52 -4.18 22.58
CA LEU A 118 10.41 -5.08 22.27
C LEU A 118 9.32 -4.43 21.39
N SER A 119 9.13 -3.12 21.46
CA SER A 119 8.18 -2.43 20.59
C SER A 119 8.52 -2.54 19.09
N ASN A 120 9.79 -2.81 18.75
CA ASN A 120 10.21 -3.07 17.37
C ASN A 120 9.58 -4.31 16.75
N PHE A 121 9.07 -5.25 17.57
CA PHE A 121 8.28 -6.38 17.06
C PHE A 121 6.98 -5.94 16.36
N GLY A 122 6.54 -4.68 16.51
CA GLY A 122 5.54 -4.10 15.63
C GLY A 122 5.92 -4.20 14.14
N PHE A 123 7.20 -3.99 13.81
CA PHE A 123 7.69 -4.13 12.43
C PHE A 123 7.71 -5.58 11.97
N THR A 124 8.10 -6.53 12.83
CA THR A 124 8.02 -7.97 12.50
C THR A 124 6.57 -8.42 12.35
N PHE A 125 5.63 -7.90 13.14
CA PHE A 125 4.20 -8.12 12.94
C PHE A 125 3.75 -7.70 11.54
N THR A 126 4.11 -6.48 11.11
CA THR A 126 3.83 -6.03 9.74
C THR A 126 4.57 -6.86 8.69
N ALA A 127 5.82 -7.29 8.95
CA ALA A 127 6.60 -8.15 8.06
C ALA A 127 5.90 -9.50 7.83
N VAL A 128 5.48 -10.18 8.90
CA VAL A 128 4.82 -11.49 8.80
C VAL A 128 3.47 -11.38 8.08
N ILE A 129 2.73 -10.28 8.25
CA ILE A 129 1.51 -10.02 7.45
C ILE A 129 1.85 -9.88 5.95
N THR A 130 2.84 -9.05 5.61
CA THR A 130 3.22 -8.82 4.21
C THR A 130 3.82 -10.07 3.55
N LEU A 131 4.54 -10.90 4.31
CA LEU A 131 5.05 -12.20 3.89
C LEU A 131 3.91 -13.17 3.57
N GLN A 132 2.92 -13.28 4.45
CA GLN A 132 1.77 -14.15 4.23
C GLN A 132 0.98 -13.74 2.98
N PHE A 133 0.82 -12.43 2.75
CA PHE A 133 0.24 -11.95 1.50
C PHE A 133 1.10 -12.27 0.27
N ALA A 134 2.43 -12.10 0.36
CA ALA A 134 3.34 -12.49 -0.70
C ALA A 134 3.22 -13.98 -1.05
N ALA A 135 3.14 -14.85 -0.03
CA ALA A 135 2.99 -16.28 -0.20
C ALA A 135 1.64 -16.65 -0.84
N LEU A 136 0.55 -16.02 -0.39
CA LEU A 136 -0.79 -16.23 -0.96
C LEU A 136 -0.86 -15.80 -2.42
N ASP A 137 -0.30 -14.63 -2.76
CA ASP A 137 -0.29 -14.14 -4.13
C ASP A 137 0.60 -15.03 -5.02
N ALA A 138 1.75 -15.48 -4.51
CA ALA A 138 2.62 -16.43 -5.22
C ALA A 138 1.93 -17.77 -5.47
N TYR A 139 1.17 -18.27 -4.49
CA TYR A 139 0.37 -19.49 -4.62
C TYR A 139 -0.71 -19.33 -5.69
N HIS A 140 -1.47 -18.23 -5.65
CA HIS A 140 -2.55 -17.98 -6.61
C HIS A 140 -2.08 -17.67 -8.02
N ASN A 141 -0.97 -16.97 -8.18
CA ASN A 141 -0.38 -16.66 -9.48
C ASN A 141 0.45 -17.83 -10.03
N GLY A 142 0.72 -18.86 -9.23
CA GLY A 142 1.66 -19.94 -9.53
C GLY A 142 3.11 -19.53 -9.28
N LEU A 143 3.87 -20.40 -8.61
CA LEU A 143 5.25 -20.12 -8.15
C LEU A 143 6.20 -19.69 -9.29
N ARG A 144 5.97 -20.16 -10.53
CA ARG A 144 6.76 -19.75 -11.71
C ARG A 144 6.65 -18.25 -12.03
N ASN A 145 5.53 -17.61 -11.67
CA ASN A 145 5.30 -16.18 -11.86
C ASN A 145 5.91 -15.32 -10.74
N LEU A 146 6.55 -15.92 -9.74
CA LEU A 146 7.24 -15.19 -8.67
C LEU A 146 8.44 -14.39 -9.20
N ILE A 147 9.16 -14.93 -10.20
CA ILE A 147 10.44 -14.37 -10.68
C ILE A 147 10.33 -13.90 -12.13
N PHE A 148 9.67 -14.68 -13.00
CA PHE A 148 9.58 -14.38 -14.43
C PHE A 148 8.15 -14.56 -14.93
N SER A 149 7.36 -13.49 -14.92
CA SER A 149 6.07 -13.48 -15.59
C SER A 149 6.29 -13.52 -17.10
N LYS A 150 6.44 -14.71 -17.70
CA LYS A 150 6.46 -14.85 -19.18
C LYS A 150 5.11 -14.48 -19.82
N ASP A 151 4.04 -14.52 -19.05
CA ASP A 151 2.67 -14.19 -19.48
C ASP A 151 2.20 -12.79 -19.02
N VAL A 152 3.06 -11.76 -19.11
CA VAL A 152 2.67 -10.37 -18.74
C VAL A 152 1.39 -9.93 -19.48
N GLY A 153 1.17 -10.42 -20.70
CA GLY A 153 -0.01 -10.11 -21.51
C GLY A 153 -1.33 -10.67 -20.97
N LYS A 154 -1.32 -11.66 -20.06
CA LYS A 154 -2.54 -12.24 -19.46
C LYS A 154 -2.89 -11.68 -18.10
N ILE A 155 -2.10 -10.74 -17.55
CA ILE A 155 -2.43 -10.04 -16.29
C ILE A 155 -3.59 -9.06 -16.56
N ARG A 156 -4.79 -9.62 -16.74
CA ARG A 156 -6.06 -8.91 -16.89
C ARG A 156 -6.32 -8.15 -15.58
N GLN A 157 -6.18 -6.83 -15.62
CA GLN A 157 -6.66 -5.90 -14.59
C GLN A 157 -6.38 -6.35 -13.14
N GLY A 158 -5.12 -6.27 -12.72
CA GLY A 158 -4.68 -6.72 -11.40
C GLY A 158 -4.33 -5.58 -10.44
N HIS A 159 -4.31 -5.91 -9.16
CA HIS A 159 -3.66 -5.10 -8.14
C HIS A 159 -2.14 -5.19 -8.31
N LEU A 160 -1.43 -4.06 -8.39
CA LEU A 160 0.02 -4.05 -8.70
C LEU A 160 0.82 -4.95 -7.74
N ILE A 161 0.60 -4.77 -6.44
CA ILE A 161 1.30 -5.55 -5.41
C ILE A 161 0.95 -7.04 -5.48
N SER A 162 -0.31 -7.39 -5.77
CA SER A 162 -0.72 -8.79 -5.91
C SER A 162 -0.23 -9.43 -7.22
N ALA A 163 -0.03 -8.64 -8.27
CA ALA A 163 0.54 -9.12 -9.52
C ALA A 163 2.04 -9.40 -9.40
N TYR A 164 2.74 -8.73 -8.47
CA TYR A 164 4.16 -8.89 -8.21
C TYR A 164 4.42 -9.24 -6.74
N PRO A 165 4.22 -10.51 -6.32
CA PRO A 165 4.37 -10.94 -4.93
C PRO A 165 5.76 -10.66 -4.36
N PHE A 166 6.78 -10.62 -5.23
CA PHE A 166 8.15 -10.24 -4.88
C PHE A 166 8.27 -8.86 -4.21
N LEU A 167 7.44 -7.88 -4.60
CA LEU A 167 7.42 -6.57 -3.93
C LEU A 167 6.99 -6.71 -2.46
N SER A 168 5.94 -7.50 -2.19
CA SER A 168 5.50 -7.79 -0.81
C SER A 168 6.59 -8.54 -0.03
N LEU A 169 7.28 -9.49 -0.67
CA LEU A 169 8.39 -10.22 -0.07
C LEU A 169 9.56 -9.29 0.29
N CYS A 170 9.98 -8.41 -0.62
CA CYS A 170 11.03 -7.42 -0.35
C CYS A 170 10.67 -6.51 0.82
N LEU A 171 9.45 -5.99 0.85
CA LEU A 171 8.98 -5.17 1.97
C LEU A 171 9.02 -5.96 3.28
N SER A 172 8.57 -7.23 3.27
CA SER A 172 8.66 -8.10 4.45
C SER A 172 10.10 -8.26 4.94
N CYS A 173 11.05 -8.54 4.04
CA CYS A 173 12.44 -8.72 4.41
C CYS A 173 13.04 -7.42 5.00
N LEU A 174 12.72 -6.26 4.41
CA LEU A 174 13.17 -4.96 4.91
C LEU A 174 12.58 -4.64 6.30
N LEU A 175 11.30 -4.96 6.54
CA LEU A 175 10.67 -4.75 7.84
C LEU A 175 11.20 -5.72 8.92
N GLY A 176 11.46 -6.98 8.55
CA GLY A 176 12.13 -7.93 9.44
C GLY A 176 13.55 -7.48 9.78
N PHE A 177 14.29 -7.00 8.79
CA PHE A 177 15.62 -6.42 8.99
C PHE A 177 15.57 -5.19 9.90
N MET A 178 14.63 -4.27 9.66
CA MET A 178 14.44 -3.08 10.49
C MET A 178 14.06 -3.42 11.94
N CYS A 179 13.19 -4.41 12.15
CA CYS A 179 12.92 -4.92 13.49
C CYS A 179 14.20 -5.41 14.16
N TYR A 180 15.00 -6.22 13.47
CA TYR A 180 16.23 -6.78 14.01
C TYR A 180 17.25 -5.70 14.37
N THR A 181 17.54 -4.78 13.44
CA THR A 181 18.53 -3.72 13.65
C THR A 181 18.10 -2.74 14.74
N SER A 182 16.83 -2.32 14.74
CA SER A 182 16.30 -1.42 15.76
C SER A 182 16.23 -2.08 17.14
N PHE A 183 15.80 -3.36 17.21
CA PHE A 183 15.87 -4.14 18.44
C PHE A 183 17.30 -4.21 18.97
N CYS A 184 18.29 -4.57 18.13
CA CYS A 184 19.69 -4.67 18.55
C CYS A 184 20.26 -3.31 18.98
N TRP A 185 19.86 -2.22 18.34
CA TRP A 185 20.27 -0.88 18.76
C TRP A 185 19.73 -0.53 20.14
N HIS A 186 18.44 -0.66 20.39
CA HIS A 186 17.87 -0.33 21.70
C HIS A 186 18.26 -1.32 22.80
N ALA A 187 18.53 -2.58 22.44
CA ALA A 187 19.03 -3.57 23.37
C ALA A 187 20.49 -3.30 23.75
N SER A 188 21.35 -2.92 22.80
CA SER A 188 22.80 -2.76 23.03
C SER A 188 23.24 -1.34 23.35
N LEU A 189 22.58 -0.34 22.78
CA LEU A 189 22.98 1.08 22.74
C LEU A 189 24.38 1.31 22.18
N THR A 190 24.84 0.43 21.30
CA THR A 190 26.18 0.52 20.70
C THR A 190 26.19 1.34 19.42
N VAL A 191 27.23 2.13 19.17
CA VAL A 191 27.34 2.98 17.95
C VAL A 191 27.04 2.17 16.69
N LYS A 192 27.54 0.93 16.62
CA LYS A 192 27.31 0.01 15.51
C LYS A 192 25.82 -0.34 15.34
N GLY A 193 25.13 -0.66 16.43
CA GLY A 193 23.68 -0.88 16.43
C GLY A 193 22.92 0.32 15.87
N GLY A 194 23.26 1.53 16.32
CA GLY A 194 22.58 2.76 15.88
C GLY A 194 22.77 3.05 14.39
N LYS A 195 23.97 2.78 13.86
CA LYS A 195 24.23 2.87 12.41
C LYS A 195 23.39 1.85 11.62
N MET A 196 23.28 0.62 12.12
CA MET A 196 22.47 -0.43 11.47
C MET A 196 20.97 -0.08 11.49
N ASP A 197 20.48 0.42 12.61
CA ASP A 197 19.09 0.88 12.78
C ASP A 197 18.76 1.98 11.76
N MET A 198 19.54 3.05 11.73
CA MET A 198 19.37 4.14 10.76
C MET A 198 19.48 3.64 9.31
N GLY A 199 20.48 2.81 9.01
CA GLY A 199 20.64 2.19 7.70
C GLY A 199 19.39 1.45 7.24
N SER A 200 18.75 0.69 8.12
CA SER A 200 17.52 -0.04 7.82
C SER A 200 16.34 0.87 7.48
N ILE A 201 16.20 2.01 8.19
CA ILE A 201 15.19 3.03 7.91
C ILE A 201 15.40 3.61 6.50
N TYR A 202 16.65 3.91 6.14
CA TYR A 202 16.97 4.44 4.82
C TYR A 202 16.65 3.46 3.70
N LEU A 203 16.96 2.18 3.88
CA LEU A 203 16.59 1.14 2.91
C LEU A 203 15.08 1.04 2.72
N LEU A 204 14.30 1.12 3.82
CA LEU A 204 12.85 1.13 3.75
C LEU A 204 12.33 2.37 2.99
N CYS A 205 12.89 3.55 3.26
CA CYS A 205 12.54 4.78 2.55
C CYS A 205 12.82 4.67 1.04
N ILE A 206 13.99 4.17 0.66
CA ILE A 206 14.37 3.97 -0.75
C ILE A 206 13.40 2.97 -1.41
N TYR A 207 13.05 1.90 -0.72
CA TYR A 207 12.05 0.95 -1.21
C TYR A 207 10.68 1.61 -1.45
N LEU A 208 10.18 2.43 -0.51
CA LEU A 208 8.90 3.13 -0.66
C LEU A 208 8.92 4.18 -1.78
N ILE A 209 10.04 4.88 -1.96
CA ILE A 209 10.26 5.78 -3.10
C ILE A 209 10.25 4.98 -4.40
N GLY A 210 10.96 3.85 -4.46
CA GLY A 210 10.98 2.95 -5.60
C GLY A 210 9.60 2.41 -5.95
N LEU A 211 8.82 1.97 -4.95
CA LEU A 211 7.45 1.51 -5.13
C LEU A 211 6.55 2.64 -5.68
N SER A 212 6.73 3.86 -5.18
CA SER A 212 6.01 5.04 -5.66
C SER A 212 6.39 5.41 -7.10
N ALA A 213 7.68 5.28 -7.46
CA ALA A 213 8.17 5.47 -8.81
C ALA A 213 7.62 4.40 -9.77
N VAL A 214 7.62 3.13 -9.37
CA VAL A 214 7.00 2.03 -10.13
C VAL A 214 5.55 2.37 -10.42
N ARG A 215 4.80 2.74 -9.38
CA ARG A 215 3.42 3.18 -9.52
C ARG A 215 3.27 4.35 -10.49
N LEU A 216 4.10 5.39 -10.40
CA LEU A 216 4.05 6.52 -11.32
C LEU A 216 4.29 6.08 -12.77
N LEU A 217 5.32 5.28 -12.98
CA LEU A 217 5.79 4.89 -14.30
C LEU A 217 4.84 3.88 -14.97
N THR A 218 4.06 3.10 -14.21
CA THR A 218 2.94 2.32 -14.78
C THR A 218 1.85 3.18 -15.42
N TYR A 219 1.80 4.49 -15.12
CA TYR A 219 0.92 5.42 -15.83
C TYR A 219 1.52 6.02 -17.09
N LEU A 220 2.82 5.83 -17.33
CA LEU A 220 3.49 6.24 -18.55
C LEU A 220 3.47 5.08 -19.55
N PRO A 221 3.30 5.35 -20.85
CA PRO A 221 3.29 4.32 -21.88
C PRO A 221 4.69 3.76 -22.21
N LEU A 222 5.72 4.07 -21.40
CA LEU A 222 7.11 4.07 -21.85
C LEU A 222 7.96 2.85 -21.47
N THR A 223 7.53 1.92 -20.60
CA THR A 223 8.39 0.76 -20.26
C THR A 223 7.63 -0.45 -19.71
N SER A 224 8.20 -1.65 -19.95
CA SER A 224 7.79 -2.89 -19.30
C SER A 224 7.96 -2.76 -17.77
N PRO A 225 6.93 -3.08 -16.96
CA PRO A 225 7.01 -3.10 -15.49
C PRO A 225 8.18 -3.92 -14.93
N VAL A 226 8.73 -4.86 -15.72
CA VAL A 226 9.88 -5.69 -15.37
C VAL A 226 11.18 -4.88 -15.30
N LEU A 227 11.42 -3.98 -16.26
CA LEU A 227 12.60 -3.08 -16.23
C LEU A 227 12.56 -2.11 -15.05
N LEU A 228 11.33 -1.79 -14.62
CA LEU A 228 11.03 -0.89 -13.52
C LEU A 228 11.26 -1.54 -12.16
N ALA A 229 10.79 -2.77 -12.00
CA ALA A 229 11.05 -3.60 -10.83
C ALA A 229 12.54 -3.91 -10.69
N LEU A 230 13.21 -4.22 -11.82
CA LEU A 230 14.67 -4.36 -11.88
C LEU A 230 15.35 -3.04 -11.49
N GLY A 231 14.90 -1.89 -11.99
CA GLY A 231 15.44 -0.58 -11.62
C GLY A 231 15.32 -0.28 -10.12
N VAL A 232 14.17 -0.55 -9.50
CA VAL A 232 14.01 -0.42 -8.05
C VAL A 232 14.92 -1.38 -7.30
N HIS A 233 15.09 -2.60 -7.80
CA HIS A 233 15.98 -3.57 -7.19
C HIS A 233 17.45 -3.15 -7.30
N SER A 234 17.89 -2.66 -8.47
CA SER A 234 19.23 -2.10 -8.69
C SER A 234 19.51 -0.89 -7.82
N VAL A 235 18.51 -0.03 -7.59
CA VAL A 235 18.63 1.14 -6.69
C VAL A 235 18.75 0.68 -5.24
N ASN A 236 17.98 -0.32 -4.81
CA ASN A 236 18.09 -0.87 -3.46
C ASN A 236 19.42 -1.58 -3.22
N VAL A 237 19.88 -2.40 -4.18
CA VAL A 237 21.19 -3.07 -4.14
C VAL A 237 22.33 -2.05 -4.22
N GLY A 238 22.20 -1.03 -5.05
CA GLY A 238 23.15 0.08 -5.16
C GLY A 238 23.23 0.91 -3.88
N ALA A 239 22.10 1.16 -3.22
CA ALA A 239 22.04 1.85 -1.93
C ALA A 239 22.65 1.01 -0.80
N LEU A 240 22.39 -0.30 -0.77
CA LEU A 240 23.05 -1.24 0.13
C LEU A 240 24.57 -1.24 -0.07
N TYR A 241 25.02 -1.30 -1.32
CA TYR A 241 26.43 -1.29 -1.68
C TYR A 241 27.11 0.05 -1.36
N LEU A 242 26.46 1.18 -1.64
CA LEU A 242 26.98 2.52 -1.30
C LEU A 242 27.01 2.75 0.20
N GLY A 243 25.98 2.34 0.94
CA GLY A 243 25.99 2.38 2.41
C GLY A 243 27.15 1.55 2.99
N TYR A 244 27.35 0.34 2.47
CA TYR A 244 28.48 -0.51 2.84
C TYR A 244 29.85 0.11 2.50
N LYS A 245 30.02 0.63 1.29
CA LYS A 245 31.30 1.24 0.88
C LYS A 245 31.61 2.55 1.59
N THR A 246 30.58 3.32 1.93
CA THR A 246 30.72 4.58 2.67
C THR A 246 31.08 4.28 4.12
N TYR A 247 30.51 3.22 4.72
CA TYR A 247 30.95 2.68 6.00
C TYR A 247 32.44 2.27 5.99
N GLU A 248 32.90 1.61 4.92
CA GLU A 248 34.29 1.19 4.79
C GLU A 248 35.25 2.39 4.61
N ARG A 249 34.80 3.44 3.89
CA ARG A 249 35.61 4.62 3.55
C ARG A 249 35.65 5.69 4.64
N ASN A 250 34.56 5.89 5.39
CA ASN A 250 34.49 6.87 6.48
C ASN A 250 35.25 6.43 7.75
N ARG A 251 35.89 5.26 7.71
CA ARG A 251 36.97 4.90 8.62
C ARG A 251 38.24 5.75 8.39
N VAL A 252 38.35 6.47 7.26
CA VAL A 252 39.62 7.06 6.79
C VAL A 252 39.58 8.59 6.64
N GLU A 253 38.44 9.21 6.29
CA GLU A 253 38.39 10.64 5.97
C GLU A 253 37.10 11.24 6.56
N GLY A 254 37.22 12.16 7.51
CA GLY A 254 36.13 12.69 8.37
C GLY A 254 35.07 13.53 7.65
N ILE A 255 34.47 13.01 6.58
CA ILE A 255 33.24 13.53 5.99
C ILE A 255 32.08 12.99 6.83
N ASP A 256 31.25 13.90 7.35
CA ASP A 256 30.10 13.52 8.16
C ASP A 256 29.13 12.66 7.34
N GLU A 257 28.95 11.41 7.78
CA GLU A 257 28.12 10.35 7.18
C GLU A 257 26.70 10.83 6.80
N TRP A 258 26.23 11.89 7.44
CA TRP A 258 24.90 12.46 7.32
C TRP A 258 24.70 13.35 6.09
N GLU A 259 25.73 14.03 5.58
CA GLU A 259 25.56 15.00 4.49
C GLU A 259 25.28 14.31 3.15
N MET A 260 26.05 13.27 2.81
CA MET A 260 25.89 12.51 1.56
C MET A 260 24.55 11.76 1.49
N LEU A 261 24.12 11.22 2.63
CA LEU A 261 22.87 10.49 2.73
C LEU A 261 21.67 11.44 2.66
N THR A 262 21.77 12.60 3.30
CA THR A 262 20.77 13.68 3.19
C THR A 262 20.67 14.19 1.76
N ILE A 263 21.79 14.42 1.07
CA ILE A 263 21.79 14.82 -0.35
C ILE A 263 21.11 13.76 -1.22
N THR A 264 21.42 12.47 -1.02
CA THR A 264 20.82 11.37 -1.80
C THR A 264 19.32 11.27 -1.56
N LEU A 265 18.87 11.42 -0.30
CA LEU A 265 17.45 11.43 0.06
C LEU A 265 16.72 12.66 -0.46
N VAL A 266 17.31 13.84 -0.35
CA VAL A 266 16.74 15.10 -0.84
C VAL A 266 16.61 15.05 -2.35
N LEU A 267 17.64 14.60 -3.08
CA LEU A 267 17.57 14.45 -4.54
C LEU A 267 16.54 13.38 -4.96
N GLY A 268 16.43 12.28 -4.21
CA GLY A 268 15.41 11.26 -4.44
C GLY A 268 13.98 11.77 -4.19
N VAL A 269 13.74 12.45 -3.08
CA VAL A 269 12.43 12.98 -2.69
C VAL A 269 12.03 14.17 -3.55
N VAL A 270 12.91 15.15 -3.74
CA VAL A 270 12.65 16.35 -4.56
C VAL A 270 12.59 16.00 -6.05
N GLY A 271 13.34 15.00 -6.52
CA GLY A 271 13.26 14.54 -7.90
C GLY A 271 12.00 13.71 -8.19
N VAL A 272 11.61 12.82 -7.28
CA VAL A 272 10.59 11.80 -7.55
C VAL A 272 9.19 12.18 -7.05
N VAL A 273 9.04 13.02 -6.02
CA VAL A 273 7.72 13.37 -5.44
C VAL A 273 6.94 14.44 -6.22
N PRO A 274 7.57 15.51 -6.74
CA PRO A 274 6.84 16.56 -7.47
C PRO A 274 6.26 16.07 -8.79
N ILE A 275 6.95 15.13 -9.48
CA ILE A 275 6.55 14.64 -10.80
C ILE A 275 5.18 13.90 -10.75
N PRO A 276 4.92 12.94 -9.84
CA PRO A 276 3.60 12.33 -9.64
C PRO A 276 2.52 13.31 -9.26
N LEU A 277 2.82 14.26 -8.36
CA LEU A 277 1.86 15.27 -7.94
C LEU A 277 1.49 16.16 -9.12
N PHE A 278 2.48 16.57 -9.91
CA PHE A 278 2.28 17.36 -11.12
C PHE A 278 1.52 16.60 -12.20
N ILE A 279 1.87 15.34 -12.50
CA ILE A 279 1.16 14.51 -13.49
C ILE A 279 -0.28 14.22 -13.04
N GLY A 280 -0.49 13.95 -11.75
CA GLY A 280 -1.80 13.76 -11.15
C GLY A 280 -2.65 15.02 -11.27
N TRP A 281 -2.08 16.17 -10.93
CA TRP A 281 -2.71 17.48 -11.02
C TRP A 281 -3.01 17.86 -12.49
N ALA A 282 -2.06 17.69 -13.40
CA ALA A 282 -2.23 17.96 -14.83
C ALA A 282 -3.31 17.07 -15.46
N ARG A 283 -3.42 15.80 -15.06
CA ARG A 283 -4.53 14.93 -15.50
C ARG A 283 -5.87 15.35 -14.92
N MET A 284 -5.91 15.73 -13.64
CA MET A 284 -7.10 16.27 -13.01
C MET A 284 -7.56 17.54 -13.75
N LEU A 285 -6.63 18.46 -14.03
CA LEU A 285 -6.87 19.70 -14.76
C LEU A 285 -7.33 19.41 -16.20
N LYS A 286 -6.67 18.50 -16.91
CA LYS A 286 -7.08 18.06 -18.26
C LYS A 286 -8.51 17.51 -18.26
N ASN A 287 -8.89 16.72 -17.26
CA ASN A 287 -10.26 16.19 -17.15
C ASN A 287 -11.27 17.29 -16.79
N LEU A 288 -10.85 18.30 -16.02
CA LEU A 288 -11.67 19.46 -15.67
C LEU A 288 -11.89 20.39 -16.87
N VAL A 289 -10.86 20.62 -17.68
CA VAL A 289 -10.86 21.52 -18.84
C VAL A 289 -11.53 20.87 -20.06
N LEU A 290 -11.28 19.59 -20.32
CA LEU A 290 -11.78 18.94 -21.55
C LEU A 290 -13.27 18.57 -21.53
N GLY A 291 -14.00 18.84 -20.43
CA GLY A 291 -15.48 18.91 -20.41
C GLY A 291 -16.22 17.83 -21.22
N ARG A 292 -15.69 16.60 -21.27
CA ARG A 292 -16.06 15.63 -22.31
C ARG A 292 -17.37 14.93 -21.95
N CYS A 293 -18.46 15.45 -22.49
CA CYS A 293 -19.79 14.84 -22.69
C CYS A 293 -20.28 13.85 -21.60
N ARG A 294 -21.14 14.38 -20.72
CA ARG A 294 -21.88 13.71 -19.61
C ARG A 294 -22.59 12.37 -19.92
N GLY A 295 -22.71 11.96 -21.19
CA GLY A 295 -23.46 10.76 -21.62
C GLY A 295 -22.70 9.44 -21.45
N GLU A 296 -21.50 9.33 -22.04
CA GLU A 296 -20.61 8.18 -21.86
C GLU A 296 -20.08 8.10 -20.43
N GLU A 297 -19.96 9.24 -19.77
CA GLU A 297 -19.50 9.35 -18.39
C GLU A 297 -20.46 8.67 -17.41
N ARG A 298 -21.76 8.52 -17.68
CA ARG A 298 -22.65 7.72 -16.79
C ARG A 298 -22.40 6.21 -16.87
N ARG A 299 -22.06 5.68 -18.06
CA ARG A 299 -21.70 4.26 -18.22
C ARG A 299 -20.27 4.00 -17.75
N ARG A 300 -19.31 4.88 -18.08
CA ARG A 300 -17.96 4.85 -17.50
C ARG A 300 -17.98 5.07 -15.99
N SER A 301 -18.83 5.94 -15.43
CA SER A 301 -18.98 6.21 -13.98
C SER A 301 -19.46 5.00 -13.19
N ARG A 302 -20.22 4.07 -13.79
CA ARG A 302 -20.55 2.80 -13.12
C ARG A 302 -19.34 1.85 -13.08
N ALA A 303 -18.52 1.83 -14.13
CA ALA A 303 -17.28 1.05 -14.17
C ALA A 303 -16.14 1.68 -13.33
N THR A 304 -16.00 3.00 -13.32
CA THR A 304 -15.03 3.74 -12.48
C THR A 304 -15.50 3.89 -11.03
N ARG A 305 -16.81 3.82 -10.72
CA ARG A 305 -17.29 3.70 -9.32
C ARG A 305 -16.83 2.42 -8.63
N ARG A 306 -16.38 1.40 -9.37
CA ARG A 306 -15.73 0.20 -8.81
C ARG A 306 -14.23 0.39 -8.57
N ARG A 307 -13.60 1.48 -9.02
CA ARG A 307 -12.22 1.88 -8.66
C ARG A 307 -12.17 2.78 -7.44
N ARG A 308 -12.85 2.38 -6.36
CA ARG A 308 -12.75 3.13 -5.11
C ARG A 308 -11.45 2.72 -4.43
N ARG A 309 -10.44 3.57 -4.60
CA ARG A 309 -9.23 3.55 -3.77
C ARG A 309 -9.67 3.63 -2.30
N SER A 310 -9.07 2.80 -1.46
CA SER A 310 -9.32 2.78 -0.02
C SER A 310 -8.63 3.98 0.65
N TRP A 311 -9.05 5.19 0.34
CA TRP A 311 -8.48 6.41 0.92
C TRP A 311 -8.54 6.42 2.46
N GLY A 312 -9.44 5.63 3.06
CA GLY A 312 -9.43 5.38 4.50
C GLY A 312 -8.11 4.79 5.00
N LEU A 313 -7.53 3.82 4.29
CA LEU A 313 -6.23 3.24 4.64
C LEU A 313 -5.07 4.24 4.51
N ALA A 314 -5.06 5.06 3.46
CA ALA A 314 -4.06 6.12 3.32
C ALA A 314 -4.19 7.18 4.44
N LEU A 315 -5.42 7.56 4.79
CA LEU A 315 -5.68 8.47 5.90
C LEU A 315 -5.26 7.86 7.25
N SER A 316 -5.55 6.58 7.48
CA SER A 316 -5.08 5.85 8.67
C SER A 316 -3.56 5.83 8.76
N ALA A 317 -2.85 5.62 7.64
CA ALA A 317 -1.39 5.69 7.62
C ALA A 317 -0.88 7.09 8.02
N LEU A 318 -1.49 8.15 7.48
CA LEU A 318 -1.14 9.54 7.83
C LEU A 318 -1.41 9.85 9.30
N ILE A 319 -2.55 9.40 9.84
CA ILE A 319 -2.89 9.56 11.25
C ILE A 319 -1.85 8.84 12.12
N CYS A 320 -1.48 7.60 11.80
CA CYS A 320 -0.45 6.87 12.53
C CYS A 320 0.90 7.61 12.51
N ILE A 321 1.33 8.15 11.36
CA ILE A 321 2.58 8.93 11.27
C ILE A 321 2.50 10.19 12.13
N ALA A 322 1.41 10.95 12.02
CA ALA A 322 1.22 12.18 12.78
C ALA A 322 1.18 11.92 14.29
N SER A 323 0.43 10.90 14.72
CA SER A 323 0.36 10.46 16.12
C SER A 323 1.72 9.97 16.61
N GLY A 324 2.41 9.12 15.86
CA GLY A 324 3.76 8.64 16.20
C GLY A 324 4.76 9.79 16.35
N GLY A 325 4.76 10.74 15.41
CA GLY A 325 5.61 11.94 15.48
C GLY A 325 5.29 12.83 16.68
N ALA A 326 4.00 12.96 17.03
CA ALA A 326 3.60 13.65 18.25
C ALA A 326 4.14 12.93 19.50
N PHE A 327 3.93 11.61 19.62
CA PHE A 327 4.46 10.81 20.75
C PHE A 327 5.98 10.92 20.85
N ARG A 328 6.71 10.86 19.73
CA ARG A 328 8.17 11.03 19.72
C ARG A 328 8.60 12.43 20.14
N LYS A 329 7.92 13.47 19.68
CA LYS A 329 8.22 14.85 20.10
C LYS A 329 7.96 15.02 21.59
N TYR A 330 6.81 14.56 22.07
CA TYR A 330 6.46 14.63 23.48
C TYR A 330 7.44 13.85 24.36
N ASP A 331 7.83 12.65 23.93
CA ASP A 331 8.91 11.85 24.52
C ASP A 331 10.16 12.71 24.72
N GLN A 332 10.66 13.35 23.67
CA GLN A 332 11.89 14.18 23.75
C GLN A 332 11.76 15.46 24.59
N THR A 333 10.60 16.12 24.62
CA THR A 333 10.50 17.50 25.16
C THR A 333 9.86 17.62 26.54
N ILE A 334 8.91 16.74 26.88
CA ILE A 334 8.06 16.91 28.08
C ILE A 334 8.09 15.67 28.95
N MET A 335 8.13 14.49 28.34
CA MET A 335 7.74 13.26 29.03
C MET A 335 8.82 12.63 29.90
N CYS A 336 10.10 12.99 29.70
CA CYS A 336 11.20 12.54 30.55
C CYS A 336 11.08 12.96 32.03
N SER A 337 10.34 14.03 32.35
CA SER A 337 10.32 14.61 33.70
C SER A 337 9.04 14.36 34.52
N GLU A 338 7.91 13.95 33.92
CA GLU A 338 6.62 13.99 34.64
C GLU A 338 5.70 12.77 34.45
N TRP A 339 5.42 12.33 33.21
CA TRP A 339 4.32 11.35 32.94
C TRP A 339 4.78 9.99 32.41
N PHE A 340 6.00 9.93 31.86
CA PHE A 340 6.61 8.72 31.31
C PHE A 340 8.09 8.69 31.66
N GLY A 341 8.34 8.81 32.97
CA GLY A 341 9.67 8.65 33.50
C GLY A 341 10.30 7.31 33.07
N PRO A 342 11.61 7.18 33.24
CA PRO A 342 12.39 6.02 32.78
C PRO A 342 11.83 4.64 33.16
N GLU A 343 11.08 4.57 34.25
CA GLU A 343 10.51 3.35 34.84
C GLU A 343 9.04 3.10 34.43
N HIS A 344 8.45 3.94 33.58
CA HIS A 344 7.05 3.81 33.21
C HIS A 344 6.84 2.72 32.15
N TRP A 345 5.79 1.93 32.37
CA TRP A 345 5.29 0.88 31.46
C TRP A 345 4.90 1.34 30.05
N LEU A 346 4.59 2.63 29.88
CA LEU A 346 4.26 3.22 28.58
C LEU A 346 5.37 4.18 28.21
N GLN A 347 5.93 4.02 27.02
CA GLN A 347 7.10 4.79 26.58
C GLN A 347 6.76 5.42 25.23
N GLY A 348 6.94 6.74 25.08
CA GLY A 348 6.49 7.48 23.90
C GLY A 348 7.21 7.07 22.60
N HIS A 349 8.50 6.76 22.68
CA HIS A 349 9.31 6.14 21.63
C HIS A 349 8.80 4.73 21.24
N ALA A 350 8.44 3.89 22.21
CA ALA A 350 7.86 2.58 21.94
C ALA A 350 6.50 2.69 21.21
N VAL A 351 5.65 3.65 21.62
CA VAL A 351 4.41 3.96 20.90
C VAL A 351 4.70 4.45 19.48
N TRP A 352 5.74 5.28 19.31
CA TRP A 352 6.18 5.74 18.01
C TRP A 352 6.56 4.57 17.07
N HIS A 353 7.31 3.57 17.55
CA HIS A 353 7.63 2.36 16.78
C HIS A 353 6.37 1.63 16.31
N VAL A 354 5.43 1.36 17.21
CA VAL A 354 4.17 0.68 16.87
C VAL A 354 3.37 1.49 15.85
N MET A 355 3.29 2.81 16.01
CA MET A 355 2.59 3.69 15.08
C MET A 355 3.26 3.72 13.70
N CYS A 356 4.59 3.73 13.63
CA CYS A 356 5.32 3.61 12.37
C CYS A 356 5.05 2.27 11.68
N ALA A 357 5.07 1.16 12.42
CA ALA A 357 4.78 -0.16 11.87
C ALA A 357 3.36 -0.27 11.32
N LEU A 358 2.37 0.29 12.04
CA LEU A 358 0.97 0.37 11.59
C LEU A 358 0.80 1.30 10.39
N ALA A 359 1.51 2.43 10.35
CA ALA A 359 1.48 3.33 9.21
C ALA A 359 1.95 2.62 7.93
N ILE A 360 3.04 1.86 8.02
CA ILE A 360 3.56 1.07 6.90
C ILE A 360 2.57 -0.02 6.50
N LEU A 361 1.95 -0.71 7.47
CA LEU A 361 0.92 -1.71 7.19
C LEU A 361 -0.27 -1.09 6.44
N PHE A 362 -0.81 0.03 6.91
CA PHE A 362 -1.93 0.71 6.26
C PHE A 362 -1.55 1.24 4.87
N LEU A 363 -0.33 1.74 4.71
CA LEU A 363 0.19 2.17 3.42
C LEU A 363 0.32 0.99 2.44
N TYR A 364 0.83 -0.15 2.92
CA TYR A 364 0.88 -1.39 2.15
C TYR A 364 -0.51 -1.85 1.71
N LEU A 365 -1.47 -1.92 2.64
CA LEU A 365 -2.85 -2.30 2.34
C LEU A 365 -3.51 -1.31 1.37
N PHE A 366 -3.21 -0.02 1.50
CA PHE A 366 -3.65 1.00 0.55
C PHE A 366 -3.13 0.71 -0.86
N PHE A 367 -1.82 0.49 -1.03
CA PHE A 367 -1.26 0.16 -2.34
C PHE A 367 -1.80 -1.16 -2.89
N ARG A 368 -2.05 -2.14 -2.02
CA ARG A 368 -2.69 -3.41 -2.37
C ARG A 368 -4.13 -3.24 -2.82
N SER A 369 -4.87 -2.24 -2.33
CA SER A 369 -6.23 -1.93 -2.77
C SER A 369 -6.29 -1.36 -4.19
N GLU A 370 -5.18 -0.86 -4.72
CA GLU A 370 -5.18 -0.15 -6.00
C GLU A 370 -5.28 -1.09 -7.19
N VAL A 371 -6.23 -0.82 -8.09
CA VAL A 371 -6.43 -1.57 -9.34
C VAL A 371 -5.84 -0.78 -10.51
N PHE A 372 -4.92 -1.39 -11.26
CA PHE A 372 -4.31 -0.78 -12.43
C PHE A 372 -4.91 -1.36 -13.72
N ASN A 373 -5.20 -0.48 -14.69
CA ASN A 373 -5.57 -0.92 -16.05
C ASN A 373 -4.29 -1.12 -16.85
N LEU A 374 -3.69 -2.31 -16.76
CA LEU A 374 -2.55 -2.66 -17.60
C LEU A 374 -2.97 -2.90 -19.07
N GLN A 375 -4.26 -3.18 -19.30
CA GLN A 375 -4.81 -3.50 -20.62
C GLN A 375 -4.58 -2.39 -21.67
N ARG A 376 -4.68 -1.11 -21.28
CA ARG A 376 -4.48 0.03 -22.18
C ARG A 376 -3.09 0.13 -22.81
N LEU A 377 -2.09 -0.56 -22.25
CA LEU A 377 -0.72 -0.54 -22.77
C LEU A 377 -0.51 -1.58 -23.89
N GLY A 378 -1.33 -2.63 -23.94
CA GLY A 378 -1.28 -3.67 -24.97
C GLY A 378 -2.37 -3.55 -26.04
N ASP A 379 -3.45 -2.82 -25.74
CA ASP A 379 -4.64 -2.79 -26.59
C ASP A 379 -4.46 -2.02 -27.91
N GLY A 380 -3.33 -1.35 -28.15
CA GLY A 380 -3.02 -0.79 -29.48
C GLY A 380 -3.11 -1.84 -30.58
N GLY A 381 -2.74 -3.09 -30.30
CA GLY A 381 -2.92 -4.21 -31.23
C GLY A 381 -4.22 -5.01 -31.03
N ALA A 382 -4.88 -4.91 -29.87
CA ALA A 382 -6.12 -5.64 -29.62
C ALA A 382 -7.34 -4.93 -30.21
N GLU A 383 -7.34 -3.60 -30.24
CA GLU A 383 -8.34 -2.79 -30.93
C GLU A 383 -8.19 -2.97 -32.44
N GLU A 384 -6.96 -2.97 -32.97
CA GLU A 384 -6.67 -3.37 -34.36
C GLU A 384 -7.10 -4.81 -34.68
N ALA A 385 -6.81 -5.78 -33.81
CA ALA A 385 -7.22 -7.17 -34.02
C ALA A 385 -8.75 -7.36 -33.91
N TRP A 386 -9.44 -6.56 -33.10
CA TRP A 386 -10.89 -6.55 -33.01
C TRP A 386 -11.51 -5.89 -34.25
N GLU A 387 -11.00 -4.73 -34.67
CA GLU A 387 -11.39 -4.06 -35.91
C GLU A 387 -11.11 -4.93 -37.14
N GLU A 388 -10.00 -5.69 -37.15
CA GLU A 388 -9.73 -6.63 -38.23
C GLU A 388 -10.66 -7.85 -38.20
N ARG A 389 -11.07 -8.31 -37.01
CA ARG A 389 -12.11 -9.34 -36.89
C ARG A 389 -13.46 -8.83 -37.40
N GLU A 390 -13.87 -7.63 -37.03
CA GLU A 390 -15.09 -7.00 -37.53
C GLU A 390 -15.03 -6.83 -39.05
N ARG A 391 -13.93 -6.31 -39.61
CA ARG A 391 -13.70 -6.25 -41.07
C ARG A 391 -13.81 -7.62 -41.75
N LYS A 392 -13.27 -8.68 -41.14
CA LYS A 392 -13.39 -10.05 -41.68
C LYS A 392 -14.82 -10.59 -41.60
N ILE A 393 -15.57 -10.26 -40.55
CA ILE A 393 -16.98 -10.65 -40.40
C ILE A 393 -17.87 -9.89 -41.39
N GLU A 394 -17.67 -8.58 -41.55
CA GLU A 394 -18.39 -7.77 -42.53
C GLU A 394 -18.06 -8.18 -43.96
N GLY A 395 -16.78 -8.46 -44.26
CA GLY A 395 -16.37 -9.02 -45.55
C GLY A 395 -17.01 -10.37 -45.86
N ARG A 396 -17.15 -11.26 -44.87
CA ARG A 396 -17.88 -12.53 -45.05
C ARG A 396 -19.37 -12.32 -45.25
N LYS A 397 -20.00 -11.42 -44.50
CA LYS A 397 -21.42 -11.07 -44.67
C LYS A 397 -21.71 -10.48 -46.05
N SER A 398 -20.80 -9.71 -46.64
CA SER A 398 -21.00 -9.22 -48.02
C SER A 398 -20.84 -10.32 -49.06
N SER A 399 -19.96 -11.32 -48.83
CA SER A 399 -19.82 -12.48 -49.71
C SER A 399 -20.93 -13.53 -49.57
N GLU A 400 -21.51 -13.68 -48.38
CA GLU A 400 -22.58 -14.67 -48.09
C GLU A 400 -23.99 -14.07 -48.20
N GLY A 401 -24.13 -12.74 -48.20
CA GLY A 401 -25.39 -12.03 -48.43
C GLY A 401 -25.99 -12.23 -49.82
N GLY A 402 -25.23 -12.79 -50.76
CA GLY A 402 -25.75 -13.28 -52.04
C GLY A 402 -26.37 -14.68 -51.97
N ILE A 403 -26.09 -15.48 -50.94
CA ILE A 403 -26.49 -16.90 -50.86
C ILE A 403 -27.54 -17.12 -49.76
N GLN A 404 -27.52 -16.35 -48.66
CA GLN A 404 -28.49 -16.54 -47.58
C GLN A 404 -29.90 -16.00 -47.86
N MET A 405 -30.07 -15.06 -48.80
CA MET A 405 -31.42 -14.61 -49.20
C MET A 405 -32.15 -15.69 -50.03
N GLU A 406 -31.41 -16.58 -50.71
CA GLU A 406 -31.99 -17.65 -51.53
C GLU A 406 -32.41 -18.86 -50.67
N LEU A 407 -31.65 -19.19 -49.62
CA LEU A 407 -32.00 -20.26 -48.68
C LEU A 407 -33.15 -19.90 -47.73
N TYR A 408 -33.33 -18.63 -47.35
CA TYR A 408 -34.46 -18.21 -46.50
C TYR A 408 -35.81 -18.18 -47.23
N MET A 409 -35.81 -18.22 -48.57
CA MET A 409 -37.03 -18.35 -49.39
C MET A 409 -37.43 -19.80 -49.64
N ILE A 410 -36.52 -20.76 -49.46
CA ILE A 410 -36.80 -22.19 -49.66
C ILE A 410 -37.38 -22.84 -48.39
N ASP A 411 -36.99 -22.38 -47.20
CA ASP A 411 -37.39 -23.03 -45.93
C ASP A 411 -38.77 -22.59 -45.38
N ARG A 412 -39.43 -21.61 -46.01
CA ARG A 412 -40.76 -21.15 -45.57
C ARG A 412 -41.93 -21.91 -46.22
N LYS A 413 -41.64 -22.91 -47.06
CA LYS A 413 -42.66 -23.77 -47.69
C LYS A 413 -42.73 -25.19 -47.10
N SER A 414 -41.89 -25.54 -46.13
CA SER A 414 -41.75 -26.93 -45.64
C SER A 414 -42.09 -27.17 -44.17
N SER A 415 -42.38 -26.16 -43.35
CA SER A 415 -42.70 -26.36 -41.92
C SER A 415 -44.13 -25.94 -41.57
N GLY A 416 -45.09 -26.68 -42.13
CA GLY A 416 -46.29 -27.05 -41.37
C GLY A 416 -45.97 -28.23 -40.47
N GLU A 417 -46.62 -28.31 -39.31
CA GLU A 417 -46.41 -29.30 -38.22
C GLU A 417 -45.24 -28.94 -37.27
N GLY A 418 -45.36 -29.00 -35.94
CA GLY A 418 -46.41 -29.50 -35.08
C GLY A 418 -46.00 -29.26 -33.61
N ILE A 419 -47.01 -29.24 -32.75
CA ILE A 419 -47.02 -29.05 -31.31
C ILE A 419 -46.19 -30.12 -30.56
N GLY A 420 -45.48 -29.76 -29.47
CA GLY A 420 -45.11 -30.74 -28.43
C GLY A 420 -44.08 -30.33 -27.35
N ALA A 421 -44.57 -30.12 -26.11
CA ALA A 421 -44.00 -30.38 -24.75
C ALA A 421 -42.49 -30.12 -24.48
N ILE A 422 -42.11 -29.21 -23.58
CA ILE A 422 -42.00 -29.36 -22.11
C ILE A 422 -41.49 -30.73 -21.64
N LEU A 423 -40.18 -30.80 -21.40
CA LEU A 423 -39.54 -31.33 -20.18
C LEU A 423 -38.15 -30.70 -20.02
#